data_AF-A0A6M7WTZ6-F1
#
_entry.id   AF-A0A6M7WTZ6-F1
#
_cell.length_a   1.000
_cell.length_b   1.000
_cell.length_c   1.000
_cell.angle_alpha   90.00
_cell.angle_beta   90.00
_cell.angle_gamma   90.00
#
_symmetry.space_group_name_H-M   'P 1'
#
loop_
_entity.id
_entity.type
_entity.pdbx_description
1 polymer ?
#
loop_
_entity_poly.entity_id
_entity_poly.type
_entity_poly.pdbx_seq_one_letter_code
_entity_poly.pdbx_strand_id
1 'polypeptide(L)' 'MRKRRNHDAGFKARVALDAVKGERTMSELAADYGVHPTMIHQWKKALLDGAADIFERGTKMAAKSGG' A
#
# COMPACT_ATOMS: atom_id res chain seq x y z
N MET A 1 -5.28 -25.02 3.16
CA MET A 1 -5.52 -23.68 2.57
C MET A 1 -4.18 -23.13 2.10
N ARG A 2 -3.95 -23.01 0.79
CA ARG A 2 -2.65 -22.64 0.21
C ARG A 2 -2.32 -21.23 0.68
N LYS A 3 -1.42 -21.11 1.67
CA LYS A 3 -0.92 -19.84 2.21
C LYS A 3 -0.28 -19.12 1.03
N ARG A 4 -1.07 -18.33 0.30
CA ARG A 4 -0.58 -17.57 -0.84
C ARG A 4 0.61 -16.80 -0.30
N ARG A 5 1.78 -16.99 -0.90
CA ARG A 5 2.94 -16.11 -0.77
C ARG A 5 2.56 -14.75 -1.37
N ASN A 6 1.51 -14.14 -0.82
CA ASN A 6 1.15 -12.78 -1.10
C ASN A 6 2.14 -11.96 -0.30
N HIS A 7 2.85 -11.05 -0.95
CA HIS A 7 3.60 -10.02 -0.25
C HIS A 7 2.74 -9.45 0.88
N ASP A 8 3.25 -9.49 2.11
CA ASP A 8 2.54 -9.02 3.29
C ASP A 8 2.04 -7.59 3.06
N ALA A 9 0.86 -7.28 3.61
CA ALA A 9 0.25 -5.96 3.44
C ALA A 9 1.22 -4.83 3.84
N GLY A 10 2.04 -5.05 4.88
CA GLY A 10 3.08 -4.11 5.31
C GLY A 10 4.21 -3.94 4.29
N PHE A 11 4.60 -4.99 3.57
CA PHE A 11 5.61 -4.90 2.52
C PHE A 11 5.08 -4.08 1.34
N LYS A 12 3.86 -4.35 0.91
CA LYS A 12 3.21 -3.58 -0.17
C LYS A 12 3.07 -2.10 0.20
N ALA A 13 2.66 -1.81 1.43
CA ALA A 13 2.54 -0.45 1.92
C ALA A 13 3.90 0.27 1.94
N ARG A 14 4.97 -0.39 2.37
CA ARG A 14 6.33 0.18 2.37
C ARG A 14 6.81 0.50 0.95
N VAL A 15 6.67 -0.44 0.02
CA VAL A 15 7.06 -0.24 -1.38
C VAL A 15 6.21 0.84 -2.05
N ALA A 16 4.90 0.88 -1.77
CA ALA A 16 4.02 1.93 -2.25
C ALA A 16 4.40 3.31 -1.71
N LEU A 17 4.75 3.42 -0.42
CA LEU A 17 5.18 4.67 0.20
C LEU A 17 6.47 5.20 -0.44
N ASP A 18 7.47 4.35 -0.64
CA ASP A 18 8.71 4.77 -1.29
C ASP A 18 8.48 5.17 -2.76
N ALA A 19 7.55 4.50 -3.45
CA ALA A 19 7.12 4.89 -4.79
C ALA A 19 6.30 6.21 -4.82
N VAL A 20 5.66 6.59 -3.71
CA VAL A 20 4.99 7.90 -3.55
C VAL A 20 5.99 9.00 -3.23
N LYS A 21 7.00 8.74 -2.37
CA LYS A 21 8.06 9.70 -2.05
C LYS A 21 8.84 10.16 -3.28
N GLY A 22 9.03 9.26 -4.26
CA GLY A 22 9.65 9.62 -5.54
C GLY A 22 11.17 9.81 -5.48
N GLU A 23 11.83 9.42 -4.37
CA GLU A 23 13.29 9.47 -4.20
C GLU A 23 14.03 8.47 -5.08
N ARG A 24 13.36 7.38 -5.48
CA ARG A 24 13.87 6.33 -6.37
C ARG A 24 12.86 6.08 -7.47
N THR A 25 13.35 5.72 -8.66
CA THR A 25 12.49 5.33 -9.77
C THR A 25 11.82 3.99 -9.49
N MET A 26 10.70 3.73 -10.15
CA MET A 26 9.99 2.44 -10.01
C MET A 26 10.85 1.26 -10.45
N SER A 27 11.78 1.47 -11.39
CA SER A 27 12.71 0.44 -11.87
C SER A 27 13.79 0.11 -10.83
N GLU A 28 14.30 1.11 -10.12
CA GLU A 28 15.24 0.90 -9.02
C GLU A 28 14.56 0.22 -7.84
N LEU A 29 13.36 0.68 -7.45
CA LEU A 29 12.55 0.01 -6.43
C LEU A 29 12.26 -1.44 -6.84
N ALA A 30 12.01 -1.69 -8.11
CA ALA A 30 11.78 -3.05 -8.62
C ALA A 30 13.01 -3.95 -8.46
N ALA A 31 14.20 -3.43 -8.76
CA ALA A 31 15.46 -4.13 -8.56
C ALA A 31 15.75 -4.37 -7.07
N ASP A 32 15.62 -3.33 -6.24
CA ASP A 32 15.93 -3.38 -4.80
C ASP A 32 15.02 -4.33 -4.03
N TYR A 33 13.71 -4.29 -4.33
CA TYR A 33 12.71 -5.12 -3.64
C TYR A 33 12.48 -6.47 -4.33
N GLY A 34 13.04 -6.71 -5.52
CA GLY A 34 12.79 -7.90 -6.33
C GLY A 34 11.33 -8.03 -6.80
N VAL A 35 10.69 -6.89 -7.08
CA VAL A 35 9.25 -6.78 -7.40
C VAL A 35 9.10 -6.20 -8.79
N HIS A 36 8.24 -6.76 -9.63
CA HIS A 36 7.96 -6.19 -10.95
C HIS A 36 7.44 -4.74 -10.87
N PRO A 37 7.92 -3.78 -11.69
CA PRO A 37 7.49 -2.37 -11.65
C PRO A 37 5.97 -2.18 -11.72
N THR A 38 5.27 -3.01 -12.48
CA THR A 38 3.79 -3.02 -12.56
C THR A 38 3.12 -3.25 -11.21
N MET A 39 3.67 -4.12 -10.35
CA MET A 39 3.13 -4.36 -9.01
C MET A 39 3.33 -3.14 -8.11
N ILE A 40 4.48 -2.47 -8.22
CA ILE A 40 4.77 -1.23 -7.50
C ILE A 40 3.75 -0.15 -7.89
N HIS A 41 3.45 -0.03 -9.18
CA HIS A 41 2.43 0.88 -9.69
C HIS A 41 1.04 0.59 -9.12
N GLN A 42 0.66 -0.69 -9.09
CA GLN A 42 -0.62 -1.12 -8.50
C GLN A 42 -0.70 -0.82 -6.99
N TRP A 43 0.37 -1.08 -6.24
CA TRP A 43 0.39 -0.82 -4.79
C TRP A 43 0.41 0.67 -4.49
N LYS A 44 1.14 1.47 -5.26
CA LYS A 44 1.10 2.93 -5.20
C LYS A 44 -0.32 3.44 -5.41
N LYS A 45 -1.00 2.97 -6.47
CA LYS A 45 -2.38 3.35 -6.74
C LYS A 45 -3.33 2.94 -5.61
N ALA A 46 -3.23 1.70 -5.14
CA ALA A 46 -4.05 1.21 -4.03
C ALA A 46 -3.84 2.00 -2.73
N LEU A 47 -2.60 2.43 -2.45
CA LEU A 47 -2.29 3.29 -1.31
C LEU A 47 -2.94 4.67 -1.47
N LEU A 48 -2.85 5.30 -2.65
CA LEU A 48 -3.44 6.62 -2.90
C LEU A 48 -4.97 6.58 -2.87
N ASP A 49 -5.58 5.59 -3.53
CA ASP A 49 -7.04 5.40 -3.56
C ASP A 49 -7.59 5.09 -2.15
N GLY A 50 -6.84 4.33 -1.35
CA GLY A 50 -7.21 3.99 0.03
C GLY A 50 -6.81 5.03 1.09
N ALA A 51 -5.96 6.01 0.77
CA ALA A 51 -5.44 6.95 1.76
C ALA A 51 -6.54 7.83 2.35
N ALA A 52 -7.48 8.31 1.52
CA ALA A 52 -8.60 9.12 1.98
C ALA A 52 -9.52 8.35 2.95
N ASP A 53 -9.77 7.08 2.66
CA ASP A 53 -10.61 6.20 3.48
C ASP A 53 -10.01 5.96 4.88
N ILE A 54 -8.69 6.01 5.04
CA ILE A 54 -8.03 5.97 6.37
C ILE A 54 -8.43 7.17 7.22
N PHE A 55 -8.47 8.37 6.63
CA PHE A 55 -8.85 9.59 7.34
C PHE A 55 -10.37 9.71 7.53
N GLU A 56 -11.19 9.10 6.67
CA GLU A 56 -12.65 9.02 6.84
C GLU A 56 -13.10 7.91 7.81
N ARG A 57 -12.33 6.81 7.97
CA ARG A 57 -12.68 5.74 8.92
C ARG A 57 -12.48 6.14 10.37
N GLY A 58 -11.58 7.09 10.66
CA GLY A 58 -11.42 7.66 11.99
C GLY A 58 -12.71 8.29 12.52
N THR A 59 -13.51 8.91 11.65
CA THR A 59 -14.80 9.53 11.99
C THR A 59 -15.95 8.51 12.05
N LYS A 60 -15.93 7.42 11.28
CA LYS A 60 -16.99 6.40 11.31
C LYS A 60 -16.82 5.30 12.37
N MET A 61 -15.59 4.96 12.78
CA MET A 61 -15.37 3.99 13.87
C MET A 61 -15.69 4.58 15.25
N ALA A 62 -15.45 5.89 15.46
CA ALA A 62 -15.88 6.59 16.68
C ALA A 62 -17.42 6.70 16.81
N ALA A 63 -18.15 6.63 15.69
CA ALA A 63 -19.61 6.73 15.67
C ALA A 63 -20.34 5.37 15.79
N LYS A 64 -19.63 4.24 15.93
CA LYS A 64 -20.25 2.89 15.94
C LYS A 64 -19.95 2.04 17.19
N SER A 65 -19.45 2.66 18.27
CA SER A 65 -19.35 2.03 19.60
C SER A 65 -20.30 2.63 20.65
N GLY A 66 -21.29 3.41 20.23
CA GLY A 66 -22.39 3.89 21.08
C GLY A 66 -23.73 3.48 20.49
N GLY A 67 -24.24 2.33 20.90
CA GLY A 67 -25.55 1.78 20.53
C GLY A 67 -25.80 0.47 21.24
#